data_AF-A0A924BD26-F1
#
_entry.id   AF-A0A924BD26-F1
#
_cell.length_a   1.000
_cell.length_b   1.000
_cell.length_c   1.000
_cell.angle_alpha   90.00
_cell.angle_beta   90.00
_cell.angle_gamma   90.00
#
_symmetry.space_group_name_H-M   'P 1'
#
loop_
_entity.id
_entity.type
_entity.pdbx_description
1 polymer ?
#
loop_
_entity_poly.entity_id
_entity_poly.type
_entity_poly.pdbx_seq_one_letter_code
_entity_poly.pdbx_strand_id
1 'polypeptide(L)'
;MMSMQTADAQFQAMLKDFTELVQLEKKLSQEAYEGAATASKQAGALLLALLIVAVVLSIGASLYMSGVIVRPLKRAIAAANQIASGDLSTDIRTSATDETGQLLNALSQMTLNLRALVGEVSSGAHTVSDTSAQIAQGNLDLSQRTEEQASTLEETASSMEELTSTVTQNAHSARQASQLAMGASEVARKGGQVVGQVVSTMTGISESSRKI
;
A
#
# COMPACT_ATOMS: atom_id res chain seq x y z
N MET A 1 -24.15 -128.61 28.67
CA MET A 1 -23.11 -127.75 29.28
C MET A 1 -22.14 -127.14 28.27
N MET A 2 -21.94 -127.71 27.07
CA MET A 2 -21.04 -127.12 26.04
C MET A 2 -21.61 -125.91 25.28
N SER A 3 -22.93 -125.71 25.21
CA SER A 3 -23.55 -124.56 24.50
C SER A 3 -23.52 -123.23 25.28
N MET A 4 -23.28 -123.29 26.60
CA MET A 4 -23.27 -122.12 27.47
C MET A 4 -21.90 -121.43 27.47
N GLN A 5 -20.83 -122.20 27.27
CA GLN A 5 -19.44 -121.72 27.24
C GLN A 5 -19.10 -121.00 25.92
N THR A 6 -19.72 -121.38 24.81
CA THR A 6 -19.59 -120.70 23.51
C THR A 6 -20.38 -119.40 23.45
N ALA A 7 -21.52 -119.32 24.14
CA ALA A 7 -22.31 -118.10 24.23
C ALA A 7 -21.61 -117.02 25.08
N ASP A 8 -20.98 -117.40 26.20
CA ASP A 8 -20.17 -116.48 27.01
C ASP A 8 -18.93 -115.98 26.26
N ALA A 9 -18.26 -116.84 25.49
CA ALA A 9 -17.11 -116.45 24.68
C ALA A 9 -17.49 -115.48 23.54
N GLN A 10 -18.62 -115.71 22.88
CA GLN A 10 -19.14 -114.80 21.86
C GLN A 10 -19.63 -113.47 22.46
N PHE A 11 -20.24 -113.49 23.64
CA PHE A 11 -20.66 -112.29 24.36
C PHE A 11 -19.45 -111.46 24.83
N GLN A 12 -18.42 -112.10 25.36
CA GLN A 12 -17.14 -111.46 25.73
C GLN A 12 -16.44 -110.84 24.52
N ALA A 13 -16.41 -111.53 23.37
CA ALA A 13 -15.87 -111.00 22.12
C ALA A 13 -16.67 -109.77 21.64
N MET A 14 -18.01 -109.85 21.67
CA MET A 14 -18.87 -108.72 21.32
C MET A 14 -18.68 -107.52 22.26
N LEU A 15 -18.53 -107.75 23.57
CA LEU A 15 -18.23 -106.69 24.55
C LEU A 15 -16.86 -106.06 24.31
N LYS A 16 -15.87 -106.86 23.91
CA LYS A 16 -14.54 -106.36 23.53
C LYS A 16 -14.61 -105.50 22.27
N ASP A 17 -15.27 -105.98 21.22
CA ASP A 17 -15.46 -105.24 19.96
C ASP A 17 -16.25 -103.93 20.21
N PHE A 18 -17.28 -103.99 21.05
CA PHE A 18 -18.04 -102.80 21.46
C PHE A 18 -17.16 -101.81 22.24
N THR A 19 -16.31 -102.29 23.14
CA THR A 19 -15.38 -101.43 23.89
C THR A 19 -14.32 -100.82 22.96
N GLU A 20 -13.79 -101.58 22.01
CA GLU A 20 -12.87 -101.09 20.99
C GLU A 20 -13.54 -100.03 20.09
N LEU A 21 -14.79 -100.23 19.67
CA LEU A 21 -15.57 -99.25 18.92
C LEU A 21 -15.82 -97.96 19.72
N VAL A 22 -16.18 -98.06 20.99
CA VAL A 22 -16.38 -96.89 21.87
C VAL A 22 -15.06 -96.14 22.09
N GLN A 23 -13.94 -96.85 22.22
CA GLN A 23 -12.61 -96.23 22.32
C GLN A 23 -12.18 -95.55 21.01
N LEU A 24 -12.50 -96.16 19.85
CA LEU A 24 -12.22 -95.60 18.54
C LEU A 24 -13.05 -94.32 18.29
N GLU A 25 -14.36 -94.34 18.58
CA GLU A 25 -15.24 -93.16 18.55
C GLU A 25 -14.71 -92.04 19.45
N LYS A 26 -14.32 -92.37 20.68
CA LYS A 26 -13.76 -91.39 21.62
C LYS A 26 -12.45 -90.80 21.11
N LYS A 27 -11.57 -91.61 20.50
CA LYS A 27 -10.30 -91.16 19.92
C LYS A 27 -10.53 -90.25 18.72
N LEU A 28 -11.40 -90.65 17.78
CA LEU A 28 -11.76 -89.85 16.60
C LEU A 28 -12.42 -88.52 17.01
N SER A 29 -13.32 -88.57 17.99
CA SER A 29 -13.97 -87.38 18.56
C SER A 29 -12.94 -86.43 19.18
N GLN A 30 -12.01 -86.95 19.98
CA GLN A 30 -10.96 -86.13 20.60
C GLN A 30 -9.99 -85.52 19.56
N GLU A 31 -9.56 -86.28 18.56
CA GLU A 31 -8.74 -85.77 17.45
C GLU A 31 -9.46 -84.67 16.66
N ALA A 32 -10.77 -84.81 16.41
CA ALA A 32 -11.59 -83.80 15.75
C ALA A 32 -11.72 -82.51 16.57
N TYR A 33 -11.92 -82.62 17.89
CA TYR A 33 -11.97 -81.45 18.79
C TYR A 33 -10.62 -80.73 18.89
N GLU A 34 -9.51 -81.48 18.97
CA GLU A 34 -8.15 -80.91 19.02
C GLU A 34 -7.78 -80.23 17.69
N GLY A 35 -8.14 -80.84 16.55
CA GLY A 35 -8.00 -80.24 15.22
C GLY A 35 -8.80 -78.95 15.05
N ALA A 36 -10.07 -78.94 15.49
CA ALA A 36 -10.91 -77.74 15.45
C ALA A 36 -10.40 -76.63 16.39
N ALA A 37 -9.92 -76.99 17.58
CA ALA A 37 -9.38 -76.04 18.55
C ALA A 37 -8.06 -75.40 18.08
N THR A 38 -7.18 -76.18 17.44
CA THR A 38 -5.92 -75.66 16.86
C THR A 38 -6.18 -74.76 15.67
N ALA A 39 -7.09 -75.14 14.76
CA ALA A 39 -7.49 -74.30 13.63
C ALA A 39 -8.10 -72.96 14.09
N SER A 40 -8.96 -72.97 15.12
CA SER A 40 -9.54 -71.74 15.70
C SER A 40 -8.48 -70.82 16.32
N LYS A 41 -7.51 -71.39 17.06
CA LYS A 41 -6.38 -70.62 17.61
C LYS A 41 -5.49 -70.02 16.52
N GLN A 42 -5.19 -70.78 15.47
CA GLN A 42 -4.40 -70.29 14.33
C GLN A 42 -5.12 -69.18 13.57
N ALA A 43 -6.43 -69.33 13.33
CA ALA A 43 -7.25 -68.28 12.72
C ALA A 43 -7.28 -67.01 13.57
N GLY A 44 -7.45 -67.14 14.88
CA GLY A 44 -7.39 -66.01 15.82
C GLY A 44 -6.03 -65.32 15.82
N ALA A 45 -4.93 -66.07 15.79
CA ALA A 45 -3.58 -65.53 15.72
C ALA A 45 -3.31 -64.78 14.40
N LEU A 46 -3.78 -65.32 13.27
CA LEU A 46 -3.66 -64.65 11.96
C LEU A 46 -4.47 -63.35 11.92
N LEU A 47 -5.70 -63.33 12.43
CA LEU A 47 -6.50 -62.11 12.51
C LEU A 47 -5.84 -61.04 13.41
N LEU A 48 -5.29 -61.45 14.55
CA LEU A 48 -4.56 -60.55 15.44
C LEU A 48 -3.30 -59.98 14.76
N ALA A 49 -2.54 -60.83 14.05
CA ALA A 49 -1.37 -60.39 13.29
C ALA A 49 -1.75 -59.38 12.20
N LEU A 50 -2.82 -59.63 11.44
CA LEU A 50 -3.33 -58.70 10.43
C LEU A 50 -3.78 -57.37 11.04
N LEU A 51 -4.45 -57.39 12.18
CA LEU A 51 -4.82 -56.17 12.91
C LEU A 51 -3.59 -55.37 13.34
N ILE A 52 -2.57 -56.03 13.88
CA ILE A 52 -1.32 -55.36 14.28
C ILE A 52 -0.66 -54.73 13.06
N VAL A 53 -0.54 -55.45 11.94
CA VAL A 53 0.03 -54.91 10.70
C VAL A 53 -0.77 -53.71 10.20
N ALA A 54 -2.10 -53.79 10.19
CA ALA A 54 -2.97 -52.68 9.79
C ALA A 54 -2.78 -51.43 10.67
N VAL A 55 -2.65 -51.62 11.99
CA VAL A 55 -2.38 -50.52 12.94
C VAL A 55 -1.00 -49.91 12.67
N VAL A 56 0.04 -50.72 12.50
CA VAL A 56 1.40 -50.25 12.22
C VAL A 56 1.45 -49.47 10.91
N LEU A 57 0.81 -49.97 9.84
CA LEU A 57 0.72 -49.26 8.56
C LEU A 57 -0.05 -47.94 8.68
N SER A 58 -1.14 -47.92 9.45
CA SER A 58 -1.93 -46.71 9.68
C SER A 58 -1.13 -45.63 10.43
N ILE A 59 -0.39 -46.02 11.47
CA ILE A 59 0.49 -45.11 12.21
C ILE A 59 1.61 -44.61 11.30
N GLY A 60 2.25 -45.49 10.53
CA GLY A 60 3.29 -45.13 9.58
C GLY A 60 2.81 -44.13 8.53
N ALA A 61 1.66 -44.39 7.91
CA ALA A 61 1.04 -43.49 6.93
C ALA A 61 0.66 -42.13 7.56
N SER A 62 0.13 -42.12 8.78
CA SER A 62 -0.21 -40.90 9.52
C SER A 62 1.02 -40.01 9.78
N LEU A 63 2.12 -40.61 10.25
CA LEU A 63 3.37 -39.89 10.49
C LEU A 63 3.98 -39.36 9.18
N TYR A 64 3.92 -40.15 8.11
CA TYR A 64 4.38 -39.75 6.79
C TYR A 64 3.58 -38.57 6.24
N MET A 65 2.25 -38.65 6.24
CA MET A 65 1.36 -37.56 5.81
C MET A 65 1.50 -36.30 6.65
N SER A 66 1.70 -36.44 7.95
CA SER A 66 1.95 -35.31 8.84
C SER A 66 3.22 -34.55 8.46
N GLY A 67 4.27 -35.28 8.06
CA GLY A 67 5.53 -34.73 7.58
C GLY A 67 5.42 -34.03 6.22
N VAL A 68 4.80 -34.71 5.26
CA VAL A 68 4.78 -34.28 3.84
C VAL A 68 3.70 -33.24 3.55
N ILE A 69 2.53 -33.30 4.19
CA ILE A 69 1.41 -32.41 3.87
C ILE A 69 1.10 -31.45 5.03
N VAL A 70 0.85 -31.98 6.23
CA VAL A 70 0.31 -31.16 7.33
C VAL A 70 1.29 -30.08 7.78
N ARG A 71 2.57 -30.41 7.91
CA ARG A 71 3.60 -29.44 8.34
C ARG A 71 3.82 -28.32 7.31
N PRO A 72 4.01 -28.58 6.00
CA PRO A 72 4.09 -27.51 5.01
C PRO A 72 2.84 -26.63 4.93
N LEU A 73 1.64 -27.21 4.99
CA LEU A 73 0.40 -26.42 4.99
C LEU A 73 0.29 -25.51 6.21
N LYS A 74 0.67 -25.98 7.40
CA LYS A 74 0.72 -25.12 8.59
C LYS A 74 1.70 -23.95 8.42
N ARG A 75 2.84 -24.16 7.77
CA ARG A 75 3.78 -23.08 7.43
C ARG A 75 3.17 -22.09 6.44
N ALA A 76 2.49 -22.58 5.42
CA ALA A 76 1.81 -21.74 4.42
C ALA A 76 0.73 -20.87 5.09
N ILE A 77 -0.08 -21.43 5.99
CA ILE A 77 -1.08 -20.67 6.77
C ILE A 77 -0.40 -19.63 7.66
N ALA A 78 0.66 -20.00 8.36
CA ALA A 78 1.39 -19.06 9.21
C ALA A 78 2.02 -17.91 8.42
N ALA A 79 2.54 -18.18 7.22
CA ALA A 79 3.04 -17.16 6.31
C ALA A 79 1.92 -16.27 5.79
N ALA A 80 0.79 -16.84 5.35
CA ALA A 80 -0.36 -16.07 4.90
C ALA A 80 -0.91 -15.15 6.01
N ASN A 81 -0.96 -15.61 7.26
CA ASN A 81 -1.37 -14.77 8.39
C ASN A 81 -0.39 -13.62 8.67
N GLN A 82 0.93 -13.86 8.56
CA GLN A 82 1.93 -12.79 8.67
C GLN A 82 1.74 -11.74 7.57
N ILE A 83 1.60 -12.19 6.31
CA ILE A 83 1.33 -11.29 5.18
C ILE A 83 0.04 -10.49 5.39
N ALA A 84 -1.04 -11.15 5.86
CA ALA A 84 -2.31 -10.49 6.15
C ALA A 84 -2.21 -9.46 7.29
N SER A 85 -1.30 -9.66 8.23
CA SER A 85 -1.00 -8.67 9.28
C SER A 85 -0.08 -7.54 8.84
N GLY A 86 0.39 -7.56 7.58
CA GLY A 86 1.35 -6.59 7.04
C GLY A 86 2.80 -6.88 7.40
N ASP A 87 3.08 -7.97 8.14
CA ASP A 87 4.43 -8.44 8.39
C ASP A 87 4.94 -9.17 7.15
N LEU A 88 5.63 -8.40 6.31
CA LEU A 88 6.38 -8.90 5.17
C LEU A 88 7.85 -9.09 5.56
N SER A 89 8.24 -9.47 6.77
CA SER A 89 9.66 -9.75 7.09
C SER A 89 10.02 -11.24 6.95
N THR A 90 9.01 -12.10 6.86
CA THR A 90 9.16 -13.56 6.84
C THR A 90 9.92 -14.07 5.62
N ASP A 91 10.87 -14.97 5.85
CA ASP A 91 11.57 -15.71 4.80
C ASP A 91 10.88 -17.07 4.58
N ILE A 92 10.16 -17.20 3.46
CA ILE A 92 9.42 -18.41 3.11
C ILE A 92 10.33 -19.29 2.24
N ARG A 93 10.98 -20.27 2.89
CA ARG A 93 11.82 -21.27 2.21
C ARG A 93 11.14 -22.63 2.17
N THR A 94 11.26 -23.30 1.02
CA THR A 94 10.84 -24.69 0.86
C THR A 94 11.84 -25.45 0.00
N SER A 95 12.08 -26.72 0.34
CA SER A 95 12.82 -27.68 -0.48
C SER A 95 11.90 -28.71 -1.12
N ALA A 96 10.59 -28.63 -0.88
CA ALA A 96 9.60 -29.53 -1.46
C ALA A 96 9.34 -29.12 -2.92
N THR A 97 9.22 -30.11 -3.80
CA THR A 97 8.93 -29.93 -5.23
C THR A 97 7.49 -30.31 -5.58
N ASP A 98 6.71 -30.74 -4.60
CA ASP A 98 5.29 -31.06 -4.73
C ASP A 98 4.41 -29.80 -4.69
N GLU A 99 3.09 -30.00 -4.70
CA GLU A 99 2.09 -28.93 -4.68
C GLU A 99 2.21 -28.04 -3.43
N THR A 100 2.63 -28.59 -2.30
CA THR A 100 2.84 -27.79 -1.07
C THR A 100 4.08 -26.90 -1.19
N GLY A 101 5.11 -27.40 -1.87
CA GLY A 101 6.28 -26.62 -2.26
C GLY A 101 5.94 -25.50 -3.22
N GLN A 102 5.14 -25.78 -4.26
CA GLN A 102 4.67 -24.76 -5.20
C GLN A 102 3.85 -23.67 -4.50
N LEU A 103 2.97 -24.05 -3.56
CA LEU A 103 2.21 -23.10 -2.74
C LEU A 103 3.12 -22.19 -1.91
N LEU A 104 4.11 -22.75 -1.21
CA LEU A 104 5.06 -21.97 -0.42
C LEU A 104 5.90 -21.03 -1.30
N ASN A 105 6.31 -21.48 -2.49
CA ASN A 105 7.02 -20.62 -3.45
C ASN A 105 6.14 -19.48 -3.96
N ALA A 106 4.86 -19.74 -4.27
CA ALA A 106 3.92 -18.70 -4.67
C ALA A 106 3.71 -17.65 -3.57
N LEU A 107 3.59 -18.08 -2.30
CA LEU A 107 3.52 -17.17 -1.16
C LEU A 107 4.81 -16.35 -0.98
N SER A 108 5.97 -16.97 -1.22
CA SER A 108 7.27 -16.28 -1.21
C SER A 108 7.33 -15.18 -2.27
N GLN A 109 6.95 -15.49 -3.50
CA GLN A 109 6.89 -14.53 -4.60
C GLN A 109 5.88 -13.41 -4.32
N MET A 110 4.71 -13.75 -3.78
CA MET A 110 3.71 -12.75 -3.36
C MET A 110 4.28 -11.79 -2.32
N THR A 111 5.00 -12.32 -1.32
CA THR A 111 5.65 -11.50 -0.27
C THR A 111 6.70 -10.56 -0.88
N LEU A 112 7.53 -11.05 -1.81
CA LEU A 112 8.53 -10.22 -2.50
C LEU A 112 7.87 -9.09 -3.31
N ASN A 113 6.81 -9.39 -4.05
CA ASN A 113 6.09 -8.39 -4.84
C ASN A 113 5.40 -7.35 -3.94
N LEU A 114 4.80 -7.78 -2.83
CA LEU A 114 4.19 -6.86 -1.87
C LEU A 114 5.24 -5.97 -1.20
N ARG A 115 6.42 -6.50 -0.83
CA ARG A 115 7.53 -5.69 -0.31
C ARG A 115 7.97 -4.62 -1.30
N ALA A 116 8.13 -5.00 -2.57
CA ALA A 116 8.52 -4.08 -3.63
C ALA A 116 7.49 -2.96 -3.81
N LEU A 117 6.19 -3.31 -3.88
CA LEU A 117 5.09 -2.35 -3.96
C LEU A 117 5.06 -1.38 -2.77
N VAL A 118 5.19 -1.89 -1.55
CA VAL A 118 5.24 -1.04 -0.34
C VAL A 118 6.46 -0.12 -0.37
N GLY A 119 7.62 -0.61 -0.83
CA GLY A 119 8.83 0.19 -1.00
C GLY A 119 8.64 1.32 -2.02
N GLU A 120 8.01 1.03 -3.17
CA GLU A 120 7.71 2.02 -4.20
C GLU A 120 6.73 3.09 -3.70
N VAL A 121 5.66 2.68 -3.00
CA VAL A 121 4.70 3.61 -2.38
C VAL A 121 5.38 4.48 -1.33
N SER A 122 6.23 3.90 -0.48
CA SER A 122 6.98 4.66 0.54
C SER A 122 7.94 5.66 -0.09
N SER A 123 8.67 5.27 -1.14
CA SER A 123 9.55 6.18 -1.89
C SER A 123 8.77 7.31 -2.57
N GLY A 124 7.61 6.99 -3.14
CA GLY A 124 6.71 7.98 -3.73
C GLY A 124 6.21 8.99 -2.68
N ALA A 125 5.82 8.50 -1.50
CA ALA A 125 5.39 9.36 -0.39
C ALA A 125 6.51 10.31 0.09
N HIS A 126 7.76 9.84 0.18
CA HIS A 126 8.91 10.69 0.47
C HIS A 126 9.10 11.77 -0.59
N THR A 127 9.02 11.40 -1.87
CA THR A 127 9.15 12.35 -2.99
C THR A 127 8.07 13.44 -2.95
N VAL A 128 6.81 13.06 -2.66
CA VAL A 128 5.70 14.00 -2.50
C VAL A 128 5.93 14.94 -1.31
N SER A 129 6.42 14.40 -0.19
CA SER A 129 6.74 15.21 1.00
C SER A 129 7.82 16.24 0.70
N ASP A 130 8.91 15.83 0.05
CA ASP A 130 10.03 16.71 -0.30
C ASP A 130 9.60 17.79 -1.30
N THR A 131 8.83 17.41 -2.32
CA THR A 131 8.27 18.36 -3.30
C THR A 131 7.31 19.35 -2.63
N SER A 132 6.50 18.88 -1.69
CA SER A 132 5.56 19.74 -0.95
C SER A 132 6.30 20.75 -0.08
N ALA A 133 7.42 20.35 0.55
CA ALA A 133 8.29 21.27 1.29
C ALA A 133 8.93 22.32 0.36
N GLN A 134 9.36 21.94 -0.84
CA GLN A 134 9.86 22.86 -1.84
C GLN A 134 8.79 23.85 -2.32
N ILE A 135 7.55 23.40 -2.56
CA ILE A 135 6.42 24.27 -2.91
C ILE A 135 6.13 25.25 -1.79
N ALA A 136 6.10 24.80 -0.53
CA ALA A 136 5.87 25.68 0.61
C ALA A 136 6.95 26.77 0.69
N GLN A 137 8.22 26.42 0.51
CA GLN A 137 9.31 27.39 0.47
C GLN A 137 9.18 28.36 -0.72
N GLY A 138 8.81 27.86 -1.90
CA GLY A 138 8.57 28.70 -3.08
C GLY A 138 7.40 29.67 -2.90
N ASN A 139 6.34 29.25 -2.22
CA ASN A 139 5.22 30.13 -1.88
C ASN A 139 5.62 31.23 -0.89
N LEU A 140 6.50 30.94 0.08
CA LEU A 140 7.03 31.96 0.99
C LEU A 140 7.85 33.01 0.22
N ASP A 141 8.74 32.58 -0.68
CA ASP A 141 9.52 33.50 -1.54
C ASP A 141 8.60 34.35 -2.44
N LEU A 142 7.59 33.72 -3.06
CA LEU A 142 6.63 34.44 -3.89
C LEU A 142 5.81 35.44 -3.08
N SER A 143 5.38 35.08 -1.87
CA SER A 143 4.66 35.99 -0.96
C SER A 143 5.52 37.19 -0.62
N GLN A 144 6.78 36.98 -0.22
CA GLN A 144 7.71 38.05 0.09
C GLN A 144 7.91 38.99 -1.10
N ARG A 145 8.14 38.46 -2.30
CA ARG A 145 8.29 39.26 -3.52
C ARG A 145 7.01 40.02 -3.88
N THR A 146 5.85 39.44 -3.58
CA THR A 146 4.55 40.11 -3.79
C THR A 146 4.39 41.29 -2.82
N GLU A 147 4.81 41.14 -1.56
CA GLU A 147 4.84 42.23 -0.57
C GLU A 147 5.82 43.35 -0.97
N GLU A 148 7.03 43.00 -1.42
CA GLU A 148 8.02 43.96 -1.94
C GLU A 148 7.49 44.72 -3.16
N GLN A 149 6.83 44.01 -4.09
CA GLN A 149 6.23 44.62 -5.27
C GLN A 149 5.07 45.55 -4.91
N ALA A 150 4.23 45.17 -3.93
CA ALA A 150 3.16 46.03 -3.43
C ALA A 150 3.73 47.33 -2.84
N SER A 151 4.78 47.23 -2.02
CA SER A 151 5.46 48.40 -1.44
C SER A 151 6.07 49.32 -2.52
N THR A 152 6.71 48.75 -3.55
CA THR A 152 7.25 49.53 -4.67
C THR A 152 6.13 50.25 -5.45
N LEU A 153 4.97 49.61 -5.58
CA LEU A 153 3.81 50.17 -6.25
C LEU A 153 3.18 51.32 -5.45
N GLU A 154 3.16 51.22 -4.11
CA GLU A 154 2.76 52.31 -3.22
C GLU A 154 3.70 53.53 -3.34
N GLU A 155 5.01 53.31 -3.38
CA GLU A 155 5.99 54.38 -3.58
C GLU A 155 5.84 55.04 -4.95
N THR A 156 5.56 54.24 -5.99
CA THR A 156 5.27 54.75 -7.34
C THR A 156 3.99 55.58 -7.35
N ALA A 157 2.93 55.13 -6.66
CA ALA A 157 1.68 55.87 -6.57
C ALA A 157 1.87 57.22 -5.85
N SER A 158 2.62 57.24 -4.74
CA SER A 158 2.95 58.47 -4.01
C SER A 158 3.79 59.43 -4.88
N SER A 159 4.76 58.91 -5.62
CA SER A 159 5.55 59.70 -6.58
C SER A 159 4.67 60.31 -7.67
N MET A 160 3.65 59.57 -8.14
CA MET A 160 2.69 60.07 -9.13
C MET A 160 1.77 61.17 -8.55
N GLU A 161 1.41 61.11 -7.27
CA GLU A 161 0.67 62.18 -6.58
C GLU A 161 1.51 63.46 -6.47
N GLU A 162 2.80 63.34 -6.10
CA GLU A 162 3.72 64.48 -6.03
C GLU A 162 3.97 65.10 -7.41
N LEU A 163 4.17 64.27 -8.43
CA LEU A 163 4.28 64.73 -9.82
C LEU A 163 3.02 65.46 -10.28
N THR A 164 1.83 64.93 -9.96
CA THR A 164 0.54 65.56 -10.31
C THR A 164 0.39 66.92 -9.63
N SER A 165 0.78 67.03 -8.35
CA SER A 165 0.80 68.30 -7.61
C SER A 165 1.73 69.31 -8.29
N THR A 166 2.95 68.89 -8.62
CA THR A 166 3.96 69.73 -9.29
C THR A 166 3.48 70.21 -10.67
N VAL A 167 2.87 69.31 -11.47
CA VAL A 167 2.29 69.67 -12.77
C VAL A 167 1.16 70.68 -12.62
N THR A 168 0.31 70.52 -11.61
CA THR A 168 -0.78 71.47 -11.30
C THR A 168 -0.23 72.84 -10.91
N GLN A 169 0.81 72.88 -10.07
CA GLN A 169 1.48 74.12 -9.68
C GLN A 169 2.18 74.81 -10.86
N ASN A 170 2.82 74.05 -11.74
CA ASN A 170 3.42 74.55 -12.98
C ASN A 170 2.35 75.16 -13.91
N ALA A 171 1.19 74.50 -14.04
CA ALA A 171 0.08 75.02 -14.83
C ALA A 171 -0.47 76.34 -14.25
N HIS A 172 -0.60 76.45 -12.93
CA HIS A 172 -1.00 77.71 -12.27
C HIS A 172 0.03 78.82 -12.51
N SER A 173 1.32 78.52 -12.34
CA SER A 173 2.42 79.46 -12.55
C SER A 173 2.47 79.96 -13.99
N ALA A 174 2.29 79.08 -14.98
CA ALA A 174 2.21 79.44 -16.38
C ALA A 174 1.01 80.37 -16.69
N ARG A 175 -0.16 80.10 -16.09
CA ARG A 175 -1.34 80.99 -16.20
C ARG A 175 -1.07 82.37 -15.60
N GLN A 176 -0.45 82.42 -14.42
CA GLN A 176 -0.11 83.68 -13.76
C GLN A 176 0.91 84.49 -14.56
N ALA A 177 1.95 83.85 -15.09
CA ALA A 177 2.93 84.49 -15.96
C ALA A 177 2.29 85.03 -17.25
N SER A 178 1.37 84.28 -17.85
CA SER A 178 0.60 84.73 -19.02
C SER A 178 -0.26 85.97 -18.70
N GLN A 179 -0.95 86.00 -17.56
CA GLN A 179 -1.70 87.18 -17.11
C GLN A 179 -0.80 88.40 -16.89
N LEU A 180 0.36 88.21 -16.25
CA LEU A 180 1.32 89.29 -16.03
C LEU A 180 1.87 89.84 -17.36
N ALA A 181 2.19 88.96 -18.32
CA ALA A 181 2.64 89.35 -19.65
C ALA A 181 1.57 90.14 -20.42
N MET A 182 0.30 89.74 -20.35
CA MET A 182 -0.81 90.52 -20.91
C MET A 182 -0.94 91.90 -20.26
N GLY A 183 -0.82 91.99 -18.93
CA GLY A 183 -0.82 93.25 -18.20
C GLY A 183 0.34 94.18 -18.60
N ALA A 184 1.56 93.64 -18.72
CA ALA A 184 2.74 94.39 -19.16
C ALA A 184 2.58 94.89 -20.61
N SER A 185 2.04 94.06 -21.50
CA SER A 185 1.73 94.44 -22.89
C SER A 185 0.71 95.59 -22.95
N GLU A 186 -0.32 95.55 -22.10
CA GLU A 186 -1.33 96.63 -22.01
C GLU A 186 -0.73 97.94 -21.48
N VAL A 187 0.14 97.88 -20.47
CA VAL A 187 0.87 99.06 -19.97
C VAL A 187 1.79 99.62 -21.06
N ALA A 188 2.54 98.77 -21.76
CA ALA A 188 3.39 99.18 -22.88
C ALA A 188 2.57 99.84 -24.00
N ARG A 189 1.38 99.31 -24.32
CA ARG A 189 0.44 99.90 -25.29
C ARG A 189 -0.02 101.29 -24.87
N LYS A 190 -0.44 101.48 -23.62
CA LYS A 190 -0.80 102.80 -23.08
C LYS A 190 0.38 103.76 -23.08
N GLY A 191 1.57 103.30 -22.69
CA GLY A 191 2.81 104.08 -22.74
C GLY A 191 3.13 104.54 -24.17
N GLY A 192 2.98 103.65 -25.15
CA GLY A 192 3.13 103.99 -26.57
C GLY A 192 2.13 105.05 -27.05
N GLN A 193 0.87 104.98 -26.60
CA GLN A 193 -0.13 106.04 -26.89
C GLN A 193 0.28 107.40 -26.31
N VAL A 194 0.77 107.43 -25.06
CA VAL A 194 1.24 108.66 -24.41
C VAL A 194 2.45 109.24 -25.15
N VAL A 195 3.44 108.43 -25.49
CA VAL A 195 4.61 108.87 -26.27
C VAL A 195 4.17 109.39 -27.65
N GLY A 196 3.23 108.72 -28.32
CA GLY A 196 2.65 109.20 -29.57
C GLY A 196 1.98 110.57 -29.44
N GLN A 197 1.25 110.81 -28.35
CA GLN A 197 0.65 112.11 -28.05
C GLN A 197 1.70 113.20 -27.78
N VAL A 198 2.80 112.86 -27.08
CA VAL A 198 3.94 113.77 -26.87
C VAL A 198 4.61 114.14 -28.18
N VAL A 199 4.87 113.16 -29.06
CA VAL A 199 5.45 113.41 -30.39
C VAL A 199 4.54 114.32 -31.22
N SER A 200 3.24 114.03 -31.27
CA SER A 200 2.27 114.88 -31.98
C SER A 200 2.27 116.33 -31.45
N THR A 201 2.37 116.51 -30.13
CA THR A 201 2.47 117.83 -29.49
C THR A 201 3.76 118.54 -29.89
N MET A 202 4.90 117.84 -29.87
CA MET A 202 6.20 118.39 -30.29
C MET A 202 6.22 118.80 -31.77
N THR A 203 5.59 118.02 -32.65
CA THR A 203 5.43 118.39 -34.07
C THR A 203 4.59 119.66 -34.21
N GLY A 204 3.49 119.78 -33.46
CA GLY A 204 2.65 120.99 -33.45
C GLY A 204 3.40 122.23 -32.93
N ILE A 205 4.24 122.07 -31.90
CA ILE A 205 5.14 123.14 -31.43
C ILE A 205 6.13 123.53 -32.53
N SER A 206 6.78 122.55 -33.17
CA SER A 206 7.74 122.80 -34.24
C SER A 206 7.12 123.48 -35.46
N GLU A 207 5.89 123.12 -35.85
CA GLU A 207 5.16 123.81 -36.93
C GLU A 207 4.80 125.25 -36.54
N SER A 208 4.36 125.46 -35.30
CA SER A 208 4.02 126.78 -34.77
C SER A 208 5.25 127.69 -34.73
N SER A 209 6.41 127.18 -34.29
CA SER A 209 7.69 127.90 -34.30
C SER A 209 8.19 128.26 -35.70
N ARG A 210 7.76 127.55 -36.75
CA ARG A 210 8.14 127.83 -38.15
C ARG A 210 7.25 128.91 -38.80
N LYS A 211 6.12 129.23 -38.17
CA LYS A 211 5.11 130.20 -38.64
C LYS A 211 5.32 131.61 -38.07
N ILE A 212 6.23 131.77 -37.10
CA ILE A 212 6.69 133.03 -36.49
C ILE A 212 8.08 133.34 -37.06
#